data_AF-A0AAQ0XXC5-F1
#
_entry.id   AF-A0AAQ0XXC5-F1
#
_cell.length_a   1.000
_cell.length_b   1.000
_cell.length_c   1.000
_cell.angle_alpha   90.00
_cell.angle_beta   90.00
_cell.angle_gamma   90.00
#
_symmetry.space_group_name_H-M   'P 1'
#
loop_
_entity.id
_entity.type
_entity.pdbx_description
1 polymer ?
#
loop_
_entity_poly.entity_id
_entity_poly.type
_entity_poly.pdbx_seq_one_letter_code
_entity_poly.pdbx_strand_id
1 'polypeptide(L)'
;MKKLTLPKDFLWGGAVAAHQVEGGWNKGGKGPSICDVLTGGAHGVPREITQEVVPGKYYPNHEAIDFHGHYKEDIKLFAEMGFKCFRTSIAWTRIFPKGDETQPNEEGLKFYDDMFDELLKYNIEPVITLSHFEMPLHLVQEYGSWTNRKVVDFFVRFAEVVFERYKNKVKYWMTFNEINNQRNWRAPLFGYCCSGVVYTEHDNPEETMYQVLHHQFVASALAVKAARRINPEMKVGCMLAMVALYPFSCKPEDVMFAQESMRERYVFTDVQLRGYYPSYVLNEWERRGFSIKMEAGDEQILREGTCDYLGFSYYMTNAVKAEGGTGDAISGFEGSVPNPHVKASDWGWQIDPVGLRYSLCELYERYQKPLFIVENGFGAYDKVEEDGSINDDYRIDYLRAHVEEMIKAVTHDGVDLMGYTPWGCIDCVSFTTGQYSKRYGFIYVNKHDDGTGDMSRSRKKSFEWYKGVIASNGEKL
;
A
#
# COMPACT_ATOMS: atom_id res chain seq x y z
N MET A 1 -31.25 -19.41 16.03
CA MET A 1 -30.09 -19.52 15.12
C MET A 1 -28.90 -18.83 15.80
N LYS A 2 -27.68 -19.37 15.68
CA LYS A 2 -26.48 -18.68 16.21
C LYS A 2 -26.23 -17.42 15.37
N LYS A 3 -25.86 -16.30 16.00
CA LYS A 3 -25.45 -15.08 15.31
C LYS A 3 -24.18 -15.39 14.47
N LEU A 4 -24.18 -15.01 13.20
CA LEU A 4 -23.00 -15.12 12.33
C LEU A 4 -21.99 -14.04 12.73
N THR A 5 -20.70 -14.40 12.76
CA THR A 5 -19.58 -13.54 13.14
C THR A 5 -18.44 -13.76 12.14
N LEU A 6 -17.41 -12.90 12.19
CA LEU A 6 -16.16 -13.15 11.48
C LEU A 6 -15.53 -14.50 11.88
N PRO A 7 -14.67 -15.08 11.01
CA PRO A 7 -13.85 -16.24 11.34
C PRO A 7 -13.07 -16.01 12.65
N LYS A 8 -12.83 -17.08 13.41
CA LYS A 8 -12.12 -16.97 14.71
C LYS A 8 -10.64 -16.59 14.55
N ASP A 9 -10.09 -16.92 13.39
CA ASP A 9 -8.72 -16.69 12.95
C ASP A 9 -8.59 -15.47 12.02
N PHE A 10 -9.61 -14.59 12.00
CA PHE A 10 -9.57 -13.34 11.24
C PHE A 10 -8.34 -12.50 11.64
N LEU A 11 -7.55 -12.10 10.65
CA LEU A 11 -6.27 -11.43 10.86
C LEU A 11 -6.46 -9.93 11.13
N TRP A 12 -6.88 -9.59 12.34
CA TRP A 12 -6.82 -8.21 12.82
C TRP A 12 -5.37 -7.76 13.00
N GLY A 13 -5.06 -6.53 12.59
CA GLY A 13 -3.70 -6.01 12.75
C GLY A 13 -3.61 -4.51 12.53
N GLY A 14 -2.47 -4.06 12.03
CA GLY A 14 -2.19 -2.70 11.60
C GLY A 14 -1.12 -2.71 10.52
N ALA A 15 -1.07 -1.67 9.69
CA ALA A 15 -0.20 -1.58 8.53
C ALA A 15 0.63 -0.30 8.52
N VAL A 16 1.89 -0.42 8.10
CA VAL A 16 2.83 0.69 7.83
C VAL A 16 3.71 0.34 6.62
N ALA A 17 4.60 1.25 6.23
CA ALA A 17 5.68 1.00 5.28
C ALA A 17 7.02 1.43 5.87
N ALA A 18 8.08 0.71 5.56
CA ALA A 18 9.41 0.91 6.14
C ALA A 18 9.89 2.36 6.01
N HIS A 19 9.93 2.92 4.80
CA HIS A 19 10.34 4.32 4.58
C HIS A 19 9.51 5.39 5.32
N GLN A 20 8.31 5.05 5.82
CA GLN A 20 7.42 6.00 6.51
C GLN A 20 7.55 5.93 8.03
N VAL A 21 8.17 4.88 8.57
CA VAL A 21 8.31 4.69 10.02
C VAL A 21 9.73 4.40 10.49
N GLU A 22 10.52 3.62 9.74
CA GLU A 22 11.79 3.10 10.22
C GLU A 22 12.79 4.20 10.59
N GLY A 23 12.98 5.18 9.71
CA GLY A 23 14.12 6.07 9.85
C GLY A 23 15.44 5.32 9.73
N GLY A 24 16.48 5.79 10.41
CA GLY A 24 17.80 5.17 10.33
C GLY A 24 18.26 4.96 8.89
N TRP A 25 17.98 5.93 8.01
CA TRP A 25 17.97 5.76 6.56
C TRP A 25 19.33 5.38 5.96
N ASN A 26 20.41 5.69 6.66
CA ASN A 26 21.81 5.42 6.33
C ASN A 26 22.51 4.52 7.36
N LYS A 27 21.74 3.79 8.18
CA LYS A 27 22.25 2.87 9.21
C LYS A 27 22.26 1.44 8.70
N GLY A 28 23.20 0.66 9.23
CA GLY A 28 23.36 -0.76 8.92
C GLY A 28 23.60 -1.07 7.44
N GLY A 29 24.36 -0.21 6.76
CA GLY A 29 24.66 -0.34 5.33
C GLY A 29 23.49 -0.03 4.39
N LYS A 30 22.33 0.45 4.88
CA LYS A 30 21.19 0.83 4.04
C LYS A 30 21.60 1.89 3.00
N GLY A 31 21.24 1.66 1.75
CA GLY A 31 21.42 2.62 0.65
C GLY A 31 20.31 3.69 0.58
N PRO A 32 20.53 4.78 -0.17
CA PRO A 32 19.48 5.74 -0.44
C PRO A 32 18.38 5.11 -1.32
N SER A 33 17.14 5.24 -0.86
CA SER A 33 15.95 4.94 -1.65
C SER A 33 15.48 6.18 -2.41
N ILE A 34 14.52 6.01 -3.31
CA ILE A 34 13.82 7.12 -3.96
C ILE A 34 13.16 8.08 -2.96
N CYS A 35 12.71 7.62 -1.79
CA CYS A 35 12.13 8.50 -0.78
C CYS A 35 13.17 9.30 0.02
N ASP A 36 14.44 8.87 -0.01
CA ASP A 36 15.52 9.58 0.70
C ASP A 36 15.96 10.86 -0.04
N VAL A 37 15.47 11.09 -1.26
CA VAL A 37 15.66 12.33 -2.03
C VAL A 37 14.33 13.04 -2.31
N LEU A 38 13.30 12.75 -1.52
CA LEU A 38 11.98 13.36 -1.63
C LEU A 38 11.72 14.29 -0.44
N THR A 39 11.68 15.60 -0.67
CA THR A 39 11.57 16.59 0.41
C THR A 39 10.22 16.55 1.12
N GLY A 40 10.13 17.16 2.30
CA GLY A 40 8.84 17.47 2.92
C GLY A 40 8.06 18.50 2.10
N GLY A 41 6.75 18.33 2.03
CA GLY A 41 5.78 19.26 1.44
C GLY A 41 4.71 19.67 2.45
N ALA A 42 3.60 20.21 1.95
CA ALA A 42 2.44 20.58 2.75
C ALA A 42 1.18 20.60 1.88
N HIS A 43 0.01 20.87 2.45
CA HIS A 43 -1.19 21.10 1.65
C HIS A 43 -0.96 22.27 0.67
N GLY A 44 -1.12 22.02 -0.64
CA GLY A 44 -0.84 23.00 -1.70
C GLY A 44 0.64 23.21 -2.03
N VAL A 45 1.57 22.53 -1.33
CA VAL A 45 3.02 22.60 -1.58
C VAL A 45 3.53 21.18 -1.89
N PRO A 46 3.84 20.87 -3.16
CA PRO A 46 4.27 19.54 -3.53
C PRO A 46 5.61 19.18 -2.90
N ARG A 47 5.82 17.89 -2.66
CA ARG A 47 7.14 17.34 -2.36
C ARG A 47 8.03 17.49 -3.59
N GLU A 48 9.31 17.76 -3.39
CA GLU A 48 10.29 17.95 -4.46
C GLU A 48 11.21 16.73 -4.52
N ILE A 49 11.41 16.20 -5.74
CA ILE A 49 12.39 15.14 -6.00
C ILE A 49 13.73 15.80 -6.29
N THR A 50 14.77 15.48 -5.52
CA THR A 50 16.14 15.91 -5.79
C THR A 50 16.96 14.80 -6.43
N GLN A 51 18.02 15.19 -7.15
CA GLN A 51 18.92 14.22 -7.82
C GLN A 51 19.78 13.44 -6.81
N GLU A 52 20.11 14.08 -5.69
CA GLU A 52 20.89 13.53 -4.59
C GLU A 52 20.39 14.09 -3.26
N VAL A 53 20.92 13.60 -2.15
CA VAL A 53 20.61 14.15 -0.83
C VAL A 53 21.31 15.49 -0.66
N VAL A 54 20.56 16.57 -0.87
CA VAL A 54 21.09 17.95 -0.77
C VAL A 54 21.15 18.39 0.71
N PRO A 55 22.33 18.78 1.25
CA PRO A 55 22.43 19.35 2.58
C PRO A 55 21.57 20.61 2.74
N GLY A 56 20.85 20.73 3.86
CA GLY A 56 19.97 21.86 4.15
C GLY A 56 18.53 21.73 3.62
N LYS A 57 18.24 20.71 2.80
CA LYS A 57 16.85 20.31 2.51
C LYS A 57 16.32 19.36 3.59
N TYR A 58 15.01 19.39 3.79
CA TYR A 58 14.33 18.56 4.77
C TYR A 58 13.72 17.31 4.11
N TYR A 59 14.18 16.13 4.51
CA TYR A 59 13.69 14.83 4.05
C TYR A 59 13.04 14.07 5.21
N PRO A 60 11.71 14.08 5.35
CA PRO A 60 11.03 13.56 6.54
C PRO A 60 11.26 12.05 6.73
N ASN A 61 11.48 11.32 5.64
CA ASN A 61 11.72 9.87 5.65
C ASN A 61 13.07 9.45 6.26
N HIS A 62 14.02 10.39 6.38
CA HIS A 62 15.36 10.08 6.93
C HIS A 62 15.31 9.65 8.40
N GLU A 63 14.52 10.37 9.19
CA GLU A 63 14.29 10.09 10.61
C GLU A 63 12.96 9.36 10.82
N ALA A 64 11.93 9.71 10.04
CA ALA A 64 10.57 9.22 10.21
C ALA A 64 10.15 9.25 11.69
N ILE A 65 9.76 8.11 12.27
CA ILE A 65 9.48 8.01 13.71
C ILE A 65 10.51 7.20 14.48
N ASP A 66 11.67 6.95 13.87
CA ASP A 66 12.72 6.06 14.40
C ASP A 66 12.18 4.70 14.87
N PHE A 67 11.27 4.09 14.09
CA PHE A 67 10.82 2.72 14.37
C PHE A 67 12.01 1.74 14.32
N HIS A 68 13.07 2.04 13.56
CA HIS A 68 14.31 1.26 13.57
C HIS A 68 14.95 1.21 14.97
N GLY A 69 14.94 2.30 15.73
CA GLY A 69 15.40 2.33 17.13
C GLY A 69 14.38 1.81 18.15
N HIS A 70 13.09 1.89 17.85
CA HIS A 70 11.99 1.69 18.81
C HIS A 70 11.08 0.48 18.55
N TYR A 71 11.37 -0.35 17.54
CA TYR A 71 10.45 -1.42 17.09
C TYR A 71 10.05 -2.37 18.21
N LYS A 72 10.91 -2.63 19.20
CA LYS A 72 10.58 -3.55 20.30
C LYS A 72 9.50 -2.98 21.22
N GLU A 73 9.62 -1.71 21.57
CA GLU A 73 8.64 -0.98 22.37
C GLU A 73 7.33 -0.79 21.58
N ASP A 74 7.44 -0.47 20.30
CA ASP A 74 6.28 -0.28 19.42
C ASP A 74 5.52 -1.60 19.19
N ILE A 75 6.21 -2.72 18.96
CA ILE A 75 5.61 -4.05 18.85
C ILE A 75 4.92 -4.47 20.15
N LYS A 76 5.46 -4.09 21.31
CA LYS A 76 4.79 -4.32 22.59
C LYS A 76 3.44 -3.60 22.66
N LEU A 77 3.33 -2.39 22.11
CA LEU A 77 2.05 -1.67 22.00
C LEU A 77 1.08 -2.35 21.02
N PHE A 78 1.58 -2.93 19.92
CA PHE A 78 0.76 -3.75 19.02
C PHE A 78 0.20 -5.00 19.72
N ALA A 79 1.04 -5.66 20.52
CA ALA A 79 0.64 -6.81 21.33
C ALA A 79 -0.37 -6.42 22.42
N GLU A 80 -0.25 -5.22 23.01
CA GLU A 80 -1.19 -4.71 24.00
C GLU A 80 -2.60 -4.46 23.41
N MET A 81 -2.68 -4.01 22.14
CA MET A 81 -3.94 -3.98 21.39
C MET A 81 -4.44 -5.38 21.00
N GLY A 82 -3.56 -6.40 21.02
CA GLY A 82 -3.91 -7.79 20.72
C GLY A 82 -3.85 -8.17 19.25
N PHE A 83 -3.03 -7.47 18.46
CA PHE A 83 -2.84 -7.73 17.02
C PHE A 83 -2.63 -9.23 16.74
N LYS A 84 -3.22 -9.71 15.64
CA LYS A 84 -3.01 -11.05 15.09
C LYS A 84 -1.96 -11.04 13.98
N CYS A 85 -1.85 -9.91 13.29
CA CYS A 85 -0.84 -9.69 12.27
C CYS A 85 -0.33 -8.25 12.30
N PHE A 86 0.82 -8.02 11.67
CA PHE A 86 1.36 -6.68 11.44
C PHE A 86 1.90 -6.60 10.03
N ARG A 87 1.37 -5.65 9.26
CA ARG A 87 1.80 -5.40 7.89
C ARG A 87 2.89 -4.34 7.87
N THR A 88 4.01 -4.67 7.23
CA THR A 88 5.06 -3.70 6.89
C THR A 88 5.69 -4.05 5.54
N SER A 89 6.70 -3.30 5.12
CA SER A 89 7.56 -3.66 4.00
C SER A 89 8.97 -4.02 4.47
N ILE A 90 9.66 -4.84 3.69
CA ILE A 90 11.10 -4.95 3.78
C ILE A 90 11.68 -3.85 2.89
N ALA A 91 12.42 -2.91 3.46
CA ALA A 91 13.12 -1.89 2.71
C ALA A 91 14.13 -2.54 1.77
N TRP A 92 13.86 -2.48 0.46
CA TRP A 92 14.74 -3.05 -0.57
C TRP A 92 16.19 -2.57 -0.37
N THR A 93 16.36 -1.28 -0.08
CA THR A 93 17.67 -0.65 0.17
C THR A 93 18.40 -1.11 1.42
N ARG A 94 17.74 -1.82 2.35
CA ARG A 94 18.44 -2.51 3.45
C ARG A 94 19.06 -3.81 2.99
N ILE A 95 18.44 -4.50 2.04
CA ILE A 95 18.90 -5.82 1.57
C ILE A 95 19.86 -5.68 0.39
N PHE A 96 19.53 -4.83 -0.57
CA PHE A 96 20.37 -4.48 -1.71
C PHE A 96 20.47 -2.95 -1.80
N PRO A 97 21.49 -2.35 -1.13
CA PRO A 97 21.65 -0.89 -1.04
C PRO A 97 21.62 -0.16 -2.39
N LYS A 98 22.22 -0.75 -3.43
CA LYS A 98 22.21 -0.27 -4.80
C LYS A 98 21.20 -1.02 -5.68
N GLY A 99 20.86 -2.25 -5.33
CA GLY A 99 19.88 -3.07 -6.03
C GLY A 99 20.51 -4.09 -6.97
N ASP A 100 21.75 -3.87 -7.42
CA ASP A 100 22.47 -4.69 -8.40
C ASP A 100 23.63 -5.51 -7.79
N GLU A 101 23.88 -5.42 -6.49
CA GLU A 101 24.92 -6.21 -5.82
C GLU A 101 24.59 -7.69 -5.86
N THR A 102 25.57 -8.59 -6.01
CA THR A 102 25.30 -10.04 -6.08
C THR A 102 25.00 -10.69 -4.74
N GLN A 103 25.48 -10.11 -3.63
CA GLN A 103 25.28 -10.60 -2.26
C GLN A 103 24.40 -9.62 -1.48
N PRO A 104 23.44 -10.12 -0.68
CA PRO A 104 22.62 -9.24 0.15
C PRO A 104 23.43 -8.67 1.32
N ASN A 105 22.99 -7.52 1.81
CA ASN A 105 23.49 -6.93 3.05
C ASN A 105 22.94 -7.70 4.27
N GLU A 106 23.82 -8.40 4.96
CA GLU A 106 23.47 -9.22 6.13
C GLU A 106 22.91 -8.40 7.29
N GLU A 107 23.37 -7.16 7.51
CA GLU A 107 22.86 -6.33 8.61
C GLU A 107 21.40 -5.93 8.38
N GLY A 108 21.02 -5.68 7.12
CA GLY A 108 19.63 -5.48 6.72
C GLY A 108 18.78 -6.73 6.91
N LEU A 109 19.30 -7.92 6.56
CA LEU A 109 18.58 -9.17 6.80
C LEU A 109 18.39 -9.44 8.31
N LYS A 110 19.44 -9.21 9.10
CA LYS A 110 19.40 -9.36 10.55
C LYS A 110 18.37 -8.44 11.20
N PHE A 111 18.24 -7.19 10.76
CA PHE A 111 17.23 -6.28 11.29
C PHE A 111 15.82 -6.85 11.18
N TYR A 112 15.45 -7.38 10.01
CA TYR A 112 14.13 -7.99 9.82
C TYR A 112 13.99 -9.34 10.52
N ASP A 113 15.06 -10.14 10.67
CA ASP A 113 15.05 -11.29 11.56
C ASP A 113 14.66 -10.89 12.99
N ASP A 114 15.34 -9.89 13.54
CA ASP A 114 15.12 -9.43 14.92
C ASP A 114 13.71 -8.84 15.09
N MET A 115 13.22 -8.08 14.11
CA MET A 115 11.88 -7.50 14.12
C MET A 115 10.79 -8.58 14.00
N PHE A 116 10.93 -9.54 13.09
CA PHE A 116 9.98 -10.64 12.93
C PHE A 116 9.98 -11.56 14.15
N ASP A 117 11.15 -11.81 14.76
CA ASP A 117 11.23 -12.59 16.00
C ASP A 117 10.51 -11.88 17.16
N GLU A 118 10.62 -10.56 17.26
CA GLU A 118 9.89 -9.80 18.28
C GLU A 118 8.37 -9.80 18.01
N LEU A 119 7.91 -9.74 16.76
CA LEU A 119 6.49 -9.91 16.41
C LEU A 119 5.98 -11.31 16.80
N LEU A 120 6.70 -12.36 16.39
CA LEU A 120 6.31 -13.75 16.61
C LEU A 120 6.33 -14.13 18.10
N LYS A 121 7.20 -13.51 18.91
CA LYS A 121 7.19 -13.63 20.38
C LYS A 121 5.83 -13.26 21.00
N TYR A 122 5.07 -12.34 20.37
CA TYR A 122 3.71 -11.98 20.79
C TYR A 122 2.62 -12.66 19.96
N ASN A 123 2.95 -13.65 19.13
CA ASN A 123 2.06 -14.30 18.17
C ASN A 123 1.42 -13.33 17.17
N ILE A 124 2.19 -12.33 16.74
CA ILE A 124 1.79 -11.42 15.67
C ILE A 124 2.42 -11.91 14.38
N GLU A 125 1.61 -12.35 13.43
CA GLU A 125 2.06 -12.83 12.12
C GLU A 125 2.54 -11.65 11.25
N PRO A 126 3.77 -11.68 10.71
CA PRO A 126 4.20 -10.65 9.77
C PRO A 126 3.46 -10.79 8.42
N VAL A 127 3.04 -9.65 7.86
CA VAL A 127 2.50 -9.53 6.50
C VAL A 127 3.39 -8.58 5.71
N ILE A 128 4.13 -9.09 4.73
CA ILE A 128 5.26 -8.34 4.16
C ILE A 128 5.01 -7.92 2.72
N THR A 129 5.13 -6.62 2.47
CA THR A 129 5.15 -6.08 1.10
C THR A 129 6.59 -5.98 0.63
N LEU A 130 6.91 -6.55 -0.54
CA LEU A 130 8.29 -6.56 -1.07
C LEU A 130 8.70 -5.17 -1.58
N SER A 131 7.87 -4.54 -2.42
CA SER A 131 8.12 -3.19 -2.93
C SER A 131 7.03 -2.24 -2.46
N HIS A 132 7.40 -1.31 -1.56
CA HIS A 132 6.50 -0.31 -1.01
C HIS A 132 7.10 1.10 -1.11
N PHE A 133 7.17 1.59 -2.35
CA PHE A 133 7.58 2.96 -2.69
C PHE A 133 9.02 3.35 -2.32
N GLU A 134 9.93 2.37 -2.18
CA GLU A 134 11.24 2.62 -1.57
C GLU A 134 12.39 1.90 -2.30
N MET A 135 12.27 1.74 -3.61
CA MET A 135 13.31 1.09 -4.41
C MET A 135 14.65 1.86 -4.33
N PRO A 136 15.80 1.18 -4.54
CA PRO A 136 17.11 1.83 -4.50
C PRO A 136 17.23 2.97 -5.53
N LEU A 137 17.70 4.13 -5.06
CA LEU A 137 17.92 5.31 -5.92
C LEU A 137 18.90 5.01 -7.05
N HIS A 138 19.91 4.18 -6.77
CA HIS A 138 20.90 3.73 -7.76
C HIS A 138 20.25 3.03 -8.97
N LEU A 139 19.17 2.25 -8.78
CA LEU A 139 18.46 1.63 -9.91
C LEU A 139 17.79 2.66 -10.82
N VAL A 140 17.35 3.79 -10.25
CA VAL A 140 16.81 4.91 -11.05
C VAL A 140 17.93 5.57 -11.86
N GLN A 141 19.03 5.90 -11.20
CA GLN A 141 20.14 6.65 -11.80
C GLN A 141 20.91 5.84 -12.87
N GLU A 142 21.23 4.58 -12.60
CA GLU A 142 22.10 3.79 -13.47
C GLU A 142 21.36 3.01 -14.55
N TYR A 143 20.10 2.63 -14.30
CA TYR A 143 19.36 1.75 -15.19
C TYR A 143 18.15 2.42 -15.83
N GLY A 144 17.78 3.64 -15.44
CA GLY A 144 16.51 4.23 -15.84
C GLY A 144 15.32 3.56 -15.14
N SER A 145 15.55 2.97 -13.98
CA SER A 145 14.55 2.29 -13.17
C SER A 145 13.83 1.14 -13.91
N TRP A 146 12.56 0.91 -13.60
CA TRP A 146 11.71 -0.14 -14.15
C TRP A 146 11.43 -0.04 -15.65
N THR A 147 11.86 1.02 -16.34
CA THR A 147 11.88 1.02 -17.81
C THR A 147 12.84 -0.02 -18.37
N ASN A 148 13.82 -0.45 -17.57
CA ASN A 148 14.85 -1.39 -17.94
C ASN A 148 14.54 -2.80 -17.45
N ARG A 149 14.55 -3.74 -18.40
CA ARG A 149 14.27 -5.16 -18.15
C ARG A 149 15.16 -5.79 -17.08
N LYS A 150 16.41 -5.34 -16.91
CA LYS A 150 17.32 -5.85 -15.87
C LYS A 150 16.79 -5.68 -14.45
N VAL A 151 15.95 -4.66 -14.21
CA VAL A 151 15.35 -4.42 -12.89
C VAL A 151 14.38 -5.53 -12.49
N VAL A 152 13.80 -6.26 -13.45
CA VAL A 152 13.03 -7.49 -13.18
C VAL A 152 13.89 -8.49 -12.41
N ASP A 153 15.10 -8.78 -12.90
CA ASP A 153 16.00 -9.74 -12.26
C ASP A 153 16.52 -9.24 -10.91
N PHE A 154 16.78 -7.95 -10.77
CA PHE A 154 17.17 -7.35 -9.49
C PHE A 154 16.09 -7.49 -8.43
N PHE A 155 14.82 -7.25 -8.79
CA PHE A 155 13.69 -7.47 -7.89
C PHE A 155 13.50 -8.95 -7.55
N VAL A 156 13.57 -9.84 -8.54
CA VAL A 156 13.38 -11.28 -8.31
C VAL A 156 14.46 -11.82 -7.39
N ARG A 157 15.72 -11.39 -7.56
CA ARG A 157 16.82 -11.75 -6.66
C ARG A 157 16.61 -11.23 -5.24
N PHE A 158 16.12 -9.99 -5.10
CA PHE A 158 15.71 -9.45 -3.80
C PHE A 158 14.62 -10.31 -3.15
N ALA A 159 13.55 -10.62 -3.91
CA ALA A 159 12.44 -11.44 -3.45
C ALA A 159 12.90 -12.84 -3.02
N GLU A 160 13.72 -13.51 -3.83
CA GLU A 160 14.25 -14.85 -3.53
C GLU A 160 15.08 -14.88 -2.25
N VAL A 161 15.92 -13.87 -2.03
CA VAL A 161 16.72 -13.76 -0.79
C VAL A 161 15.81 -13.67 0.43
N VAL A 162 14.81 -12.79 0.42
CA VAL A 162 13.95 -12.59 1.60
C VAL A 162 12.95 -13.74 1.77
N PHE A 163 12.48 -14.35 0.69
CA PHE A 163 11.69 -15.59 0.78
C PHE A 163 12.51 -16.70 1.43
N GLU A 164 13.74 -16.95 0.98
CA GLU A 164 14.59 -18.01 1.54
C GLU A 164 14.93 -17.73 3.02
N ARG A 165 15.27 -16.47 3.35
CA ARG A 165 15.61 -16.07 4.72
C ARG A 165 14.45 -16.23 5.69
N TYR A 166 13.24 -15.83 5.28
CA TYR A 166 12.09 -15.72 6.18
C TYR A 166 10.99 -16.76 5.92
N LYS A 167 11.24 -17.81 5.14
CA LYS A 167 10.27 -18.87 4.77
C LYS A 167 9.56 -19.55 5.94
N ASN A 168 10.16 -19.51 7.14
CA ASN A 168 9.61 -20.10 8.36
C ASN A 168 9.08 -19.05 9.36
N LYS A 169 9.16 -17.75 9.02
CA LYS A 169 8.76 -16.62 9.87
C LYS A 169 7.60 -15.82 9.28
N VAL A 170 7.50 -15.76 7.95
CA VAL A 170 6.52 -14.94 7.24
C VAL A 170 5.65 -15.80 6.33
N LYS A 171 4.34 -15.80 6.61
CA LYS A 171 3.35 -16.57 5.83
C LYS A 171 2.72 -15.77 4.70
N TYR A 172 2.58 -14.46 4.89
CA TYR A 172 1.80 -13.59 4.00
C TYR A 172 2.70 -12.54 3.35
N TRP A 173 2.66 -12.50 2.03
CA TRP A 173 3.50 -11.64 1.21
C TRP A 173 2.68 -10.90 0.18
N MET A 174 3.12 -9.71 -0.20
CA MET A 174 2.65 -8.97 -1.38
C MET A 174 3.82 -8.48 -2.21
N THR A 175 3.66 -8.43 -3.53
CA THR A 175 4.74 -8.00 -4.43
C THR A 175 4.88 -6.48 -4.48
N PHE A 176 3.99 -5.79 -5.18
CA PHE A 176 4.05 -4.34 -5.41
C PHE A 176 2.89 -3.64 -4.73
N ASN A 177 3.19 -2.73 -3.79
CA ASN A 177 2.18 -1.88 -3.17
C ASN A 177 1.46 -1.03 -4.21
N GLU A 178 0.13 -0.98 -4.13
CA GLU A 178 -0.75 -0.11 -4.93
C GLU A 178 -0.27 0.05 -6.38
N ILE A 179 0.02 -1.08 -7.04
CA ILE A 179 0.68 -1.12 -8.35
C ILE A 179 -0.05 -0.26 -9.40
N ASN A 180 -1.34 -0.01 -9.21
CA ASN A 180 -2.19 0.77 -10.10
C ASN A 180 -2.18 2.28 -9.87
N ASN A 181 -1.56 2.81 -8.80
CA ASN A 181 -1.47 4.26 -8.58
C ASN A 181 -0.83 4.96 -9.78
N GLN A 182 0.22 4.35 -10.33
CA GLN A 182 0.95 4.85 -11.49
C GLN A 182 0.11 4.90 -12.78
N ARG A 183 -1.11 4.32 -12.80
CA ARG A 183 -2.04 4.46 -13.92
C ARG A 183 -2.53 5.90 -14.10
N ASN A 184 -2.51 6.68 -13.03
CA ASN A 184 -2.52 8.14 -13.13
C ASN A 184 -1.07 8.62 -13.36
N TRP A 185 -0.60 8.39 -14.59
CA TRP A 185 0.77 8.68 -15.03
C TRP A 185 1.10 10.18 -15.07
N ARG A 186 0.08 11.05 -15.01
CA ARG A 186 0.24 12.52 -14.96
C ARG A 186 0.55 13.01 -13.55
N ALA A 187 0.24 12.23 -12.52
CA ALA A 187 0.49 12.62 -11.14
C ALA A 187 2.00 12.63 -10.86
N PRO A 188 2.54 13.67 -10.18
CA PRO A 188 3.99 13.82 -10.02
C PRO A 188 4.67 12.65 -9.29
N LEU A 189 3.99 12.08 -8.28
CA LEU A 189 4.61 11.12 -7.36
C LEU A 189 4.23 9.66 -7.62
N PHE A 190 3.13 9.37 -8.32
CA PHE A 190 2.68 7.97 -8.42
C PHE A 190 3.64 7.10 -9.25
N GLY A 191 4.04 7.56 -10.44
CA GLY A 191 5.06 6.86 -11.22
C GLY A 191 6.40 6.77 -10.50
N TYR A 192 6.81 7.88 -9.85
CA TYR A 192 8.08 7.95 -9.13
C TYR A 192 8.12 6.97 -7.95
N CYS A 193 7.10 6.98 -7.10
CA CYS A 193 7.04 6.10 -5.94
C CYS A 193 6.80 4.63 -6.35
N CYS A 194 5.90 4.34 -7.29
CA CYS A 194 5.66 2.95 -7.71
C CYS A 194 6.86 2.32 -8.41
N SER A 195 7.58 3.13 -9.21
CA SER A 195 8.43 2.60 -10.27
C SER A 195 9.70 3.40 -10.53
N GLY A 196 9.98 4.45 -9.76
CA GLY A 196 11.13 5.33 -9.98
C GLY A 196 11.12 6.04 -11.33
N VAL A 197 9.94 6.27 -11.92
CA VAL A 197 9.77 6.88 -13.25
C VAL A 197 8.81 8.05 -13.20
N VAL A 198 9.22 9.21 -13.68
CA VAL A 198 8.33 10.35 -13.92
C VAL A 198 7.87 10.31 -15.38
N TYR A 199 6.70 9.74 -15.66
CA TYR A 199 6.28 9.46 -17.04
C TYR A 199 6.19 10.67 -17.95
N THR A 200 5.85 11.84 -17.40
CA THR A 200 5.78 13.10 -18.16
C THR A 200 7.14 13.58 -18.66
N GLU A 201 8.25 12.98 -18.23
CA GLU A 201 9.60 13.25 -18.71
C GLU A 201 10.01 12.34 -19.89
N HIS A 202 9.11 11.48 -20.37
CA HIS A 202 9.32 10.61 -21.53
C HIS A 202 8.47 11.05 -22.72
N ASP A 203 8.96 10.79 -23.94
CA ASP A 203 8.29 11.17 -25.20
C ASP A 203 6.88 10.55 -25.33
N ASN A 204 6.73 9.28 -24.91
CA ASN A 204 5.46 8.57 -24.86
C ASN A 204 5.16 8.14 -23.41
N PRO A 205 4.55 9.01 -22.58
CA PRO A 205 4.34 8.74 -21.15
C PRO A 205 3.56 7.46 -20.87
N GLU A 206 2.43 7.26 -21.56
CA GLU A 206 1.56 6.10 -21.36
C GLU A 206 2.15 4.79 -21.86
N GLU A 207 2.87 4.81 -22.99
CA GLU A 207 3.59 3.63 -23.49
C GLU A 207 4.70 3.22 -22.52
N THR A 208 5.45 4.21 -22.02
CA THR A 208 6.49 3.99 -20.99
C THR A 208 5.89 3.40 -19.73
N MET A 209 4.74 3.91 -19.29
CA MET A 209 3.98 3.33 -18.18
C MET A 209 3.63 1.86 -18.45
N TYR A 210 3.03 1.52 -19.59
CA TYR A 210 2.70 0.12 -19.90
C TYR A 210 3.94 -0.78 -20.00
N GLN A 211 5.08 -0.28 -20.47
CA GLN A 211 6.34 -1.01 -20.46
C GLN A 211 6.82 -1.32 -19.03
N VAL A 212 6.77 -0.32 -18.14
CA VAL A 212 7.08 -0.48 -16.72
C VAL A 212 6.13 -1.49 -16.07
N LEU A 213 4.82 -1.38 -16.33
CA LEU A 213 3.82 -2.30 -15.81
C LEU A 213 4.07 -3.73 -16.26
N HIS A 214 4.43 -3.92 -17.54
CA HIS A 214 4.79 -5.24 -18.04
C HIS A 214 5.96 -5.85 -17.28
N HIS A 215 7.03 -5.09 -17.05
CA HIS A 215 8.17 -5.56 -16.24
C HIS A 215 7.75 -5.89 -14.81
N GLN A 216 6.92 -5.07 -14.16
CA GLN A 216 6.45 -5.34 -12.80
C GLN A 216 5.53 -6.56 -12.72
N PHE A 217 4.65 -6.77 -13.70
CA PHE A 217 3.82 -7.98 -13.75
C PHE A 217 4.66 -9.25 -13.92
N VAL A 218 5.65 -9.23 -14.83
CA VAL A 218 6.57 -10.35 -15.01
C VAL A 218 7.38 -10.60 -13.73
N ALA A 219 7.91 -9.55 -13.10
CA ALA A 219 8.66 -9.66 -11.86
C ALA A 219 7.80 -10.20 -10.70
N SER A 220 6.55 -9.75 -10.59
CA SER A 220 5.56 -10.25 -9.62
C SER A 220 5.33 -11.74 -9.82
N ALA A 221 5.07 -12.17 -11.05
CA ALA A 221 4.83 -13.57 -11.39
C ALA A 221 6.05 -14.47 -11.13
N LEU A 222 7.26 -14.00 -11.43
CA LEU A 222 8.50 -14.70 -11.11
C LEU A 222 8.69 -14.84 -9.59
N ALA A 223 8.43 -13.78 -8.82
CA ALA A 223 8.49 -13.82 -7.37
C ALA A 223 7.46 -14.81 -6.78
N VAL A 224 6.24 -14.87 -7.29
CA VAL A 224 5.23 -15.87 -6.90
C VAL A 224 5.74 -17.30 -7.15
N LYS A 225 6.32 -17.56 -8.33
CA LYS A 225 6.91 -18.87 -8.65
C LYS A 225 8.07 -19.22 -7.72
N ALA A 226 8.92 -18.25 -7.41
CA ALA A 226 10.04 -18.44 -6.49
C ALA A 226 9.57 -18.76 -5.06
N ALA A 227 8.59 -18.02 -4.54
CA ALA A 227 7.99 -18.30 -3.24
C ALA A 227 7.44 -19.72 -3.17
N ARG A 228 6.65 -20.14 -4.18
CA ARG A 228 6.09 -21.50 -4.27
C ARG A 228 7.16 -22.59 -4.30
N ARG A 229 8.29 -22.33 -4.97
CA ARG A 229 9.45 -23.24 -5.03
C ARG A 229 10.17 -23.33 -3.67
N ILE A 230 10.31 -22.22 -2.96
CA ILE A 230 11.04 -22.12 -1.68
C ILE A 230 10.22 -22.71 -0.53
N ASN A 231 8.96 -22.30 -0.40
CA ASN A 231 8.01 -22.87 0.54
C ASN A 231 6.58 -22.72 -0.02
N PRO A 232 5.92 -23.82 -0.42
CA PRO A 232 4.58 -23.79 -1.01
C PRO A 232 3.47 -23.39 -0.01
N GLU A 233 3.77 -23.27 1.29
CA GLU A 233 2.81 -22.79 2.29
C GLU A 233 2.70 -21.26 2.34
N MET A 234 3.72 -20.54 1.82
CA MET A 234 3.66 -19.09 1.73
C MET A 234 2.55 -18.65 0.78
N LYS A 235 1.85 -17.58 1.14
CA LYS A 235 0.82 -16.95 0.30
C LYS A 235 1.37 -15.64 -0.24
N VAL A 236 1.41 -15.51 -1.56
CA VAL A 236 1.87 -14.29 -2.24
C VAL A 236 0.70 -13.63 -2.95
N GLY A 237 0.23 -12.52 -2.41
CA GLY A 237 -0.85 -11.71 -2.95
C GLY A 237 -0.37 -10.57 -3.86
N CYS A 238 -1.29 -10.01 -4.63
CA CYS A 238 -1.11 -8.69 -5.23
C CYS A 238 -1.61 -7.59 -4.27
N MET A 239 -1.23 -6.33 -4.51
CA MET A 239 -1.76 -5.18 -3.78
C MET A 239 -2.36 -4.14 -4.73
N LEU A 240 -3.65 -3.83 -4.56
CA LEU A 240 -4.42 -2.87 -5.36
C LEU A 240 -4.86 -1.65 -4.52
N ALA A 241 -4.69 -0.44 -5.04
CA ALA A 241 -5.43 0.72 -4.53
C ALA A 241 -6.87 0.71 -5.05
N MET A 242 -7.85 0.38 -4.20
CA MET A 242 -9.24 0.25 -4.60
C MET A 242 -10.03 1.53 -4.29
N VAL A 243 -10.18 2.37 -5.32
CA VAL A 243 -11.12 3.49 -5.32
C VAL A 243 -12.24 3.15 -6.29
N ALA A 244 -13.40 2.77 -5.75
CA ALA A 244 -14.59 2.51 -6.55
C ALA A 244 -15.04 3.78 -7.27
N LEU A 245 -15.42 3.63 -8.55
CA LEU A 245 -15.97 4.71 -9.37
C LEU A 245 -17.45 4.47 -9.60
N TYR A 246 -18.29 5.20 -8.89
CA TYR A 246 -19.73 5.15 -9.10
C TYR A 246 -20.14 5.97 -10.31
N PRO A 247 -21.08 5.48 -11.13
CA PRO A 247 -21.73 6.35 -12.10
C PRO A 247 -22.53 7.41 -11.33
N PHE A 248 -22.30 8.68 -11.65
CA PHE A 248 -22.96 9.79 -10.94
C PHE A 248 -24.48 9.74 -11.06
N SER A 249 -25.00 9.22 -12.17
CA SER A 249 -26.43 9.04 -12.41
C SER A 249 -26.73 7.74 -13.14
N CYS A 250 -28.00 7.38 -13.27
CA CYS A 250 -28.45 6.25 -14.09
C CYS A 250 -28.45 6.54 -15.60
N LYS A 251 -27.91 7.69 -16.03
CA LYS A 251 -27.69 8.01 -17.44
C LYS A 251 -26.80 6.91 -18.05
N PRO A 252 -27.20 6.25 -19.16
CA PRO A 252 -26.45 5.12 -19.72
C PRO A 252 -24.97 5.43 -19.98
N GLU A 253 -24.66 6.65 -20.41
CA GLU A 253 -23.30 7.11 -20.66
C GLU A 253 -22.46 7.17 -19.38
N ASP A 254 -23.03 7.64 -18.25
CA ASP A 254 -22.34 7.66 -16.95
C ASP A 254 -22.07 6.22 -16.46
N VAL A 255 -23.04 5.32 -16.62
CA VAL A 255 -22.91 3.90 -16.28
C VAL A 255 -21.81 3.22 -17.08
N MET A 256 -21.80 3.40 -18.41
CA MET A 256 -20.79 2.81 -19.28
C MET A 256 -19.41 3.43 -19.04
N PHE A 257 -19.34 4.74 -18.78
CA PHE A 257 -18.09 5.43 -18.47
C PHE A 257 -17.46 4.90 -17.17
N ALA A 258 -18.25 4.75 -16.10
CA ALA A 258 -17.79 4.14 -14.85
C ALA A 258 -17.27 2.71 -15.06
N GLN A 259 -18.00 1.90 -15.84
CA GLN A 259 -17.60 0.52 -16.15
C GLN A 259 -16.26 0.45 -16.89
N GLU A 260 -16.05 1.31 -17.88
CA GLU A 260 -14.79 1.38 -18.62
C GLU A 260 -13.65 1.93 -17.76
N SER A 261 -13.93 2.95 -16.96
CA SER A 261 -12.98 3.60 -16.06
C SER A 261 -12.48 2.68 -14.94
N MET A 262 -13.32 1.77 -14.45
CA MET A 262 -12.91 0.75 -13.49
C MET A 262 -11.91 -0.26 -14.08
N ARG A 263 -11.81 -0.38 -15.41
CA ARG A 263 -10.78 -1.21 -16.06
C ARG A 263 -9.36 -0.70 -15.79
N GLU A 264 -9.19 0.59 -15.49
CA GLU A 264 -7.91 1.14 -15.03
C GLU A 264 -7.47 0.59 -13.66
N ARG A 265 -8.39 0.01 -12.88
CA ARG A 265 -8.06 -0.71 -11.64
C ARG A 265 -7.97 -2.20 -11.92
N TYR A 266 -8.98 -2.74 -12.61
CA TYR A 266 -9.09 -4.17 -12.82
C TYR A 266 -8.03 -4.76 -13.74
N VAL A 267 -7.43 -4.02 -14.67
CA VAL A 267 -6.38 -4.58 -15.55
C VAL A 267 -5.20 -5.16 -14.74
N PHE A 268 -4.87 -4.54 -13.62
CA PHE A 268 -3.77 -4.97 -12.75
C PHE A 268 -4.07 -6.28 -12.01
N THR A 269 -5.31 -6.42 -11.54
CA THR A 269 -5.76 -7.64 -10.85
C THR A 269 -6.17 -8.73 -11.84
N ASP A 270 -6.65 -8.38 -13.03
CA ASP A 270 -6.84 -9.31 -14.14
C ASP A 270 -5.51 -9.96 -14.52
N VAL A 271 -4.43 -9.19 -14.70
CA VAL A 271 -3.11 -9.78 -15.01
C VAL A 271 -2.59 -10.60 -13.83
N GLN A 272 -2.61 -10.08 -12.60
CA GLN A 272 -1.99 -10.77 -11.46
C GLN A 272 -2.80 -11.95 -10.91
N LEU A 273 -4.11 -12.01 -11.13
CA LEU A 273 -4.97 -13.11 -10.62
C LEU A 273 -5.48 -14.03 -11.72
N ARG A 274 -5.60 -13.56 -12.97
CA ARG A 274 -6.00 -14.40 -14.13
C ARG A 274 -4.80 -14.82 -14.98
N GLY A 275 -3.67 -14.09 -14.90
CA GLY A 275 -2.40 -14.50 -15.52
C GLY A 275 -2.23 -14.09 -16.98
N TYR A 276 -3.07 -13.19 -17.50
CA TYR A 276 -2.98 -12.71 -18.88
C TYR A 276 -3.55 -11.29 -19.02
N TYR A 277 -3.11 -10.59 -20.08
CA TYR A 277 -3.66 -9.27 -20.40
C TYR A 277 -5.09 -9.39 -20.93
N PRO A 278 -6.06 -8.66 -20.35
CA PRO A 278 -7.42 -8.68 -20.85
C PRO A 278 -7.52 -8.04 -22.25
N SER A 279 -8.44 -8.53 -23.08
CA SER A 279 -8.54 -8.09 -24.48
C SER A 279 -8.73 -6.58 -24.66
N TYR A 280 -9.40 -5.91 -23.72
CA TYR A 280 -9.63 -4.47 -23.83
C TYR A 280 -8.35 -3.63 -23.74
N VAL A 281 -7.32 -4.07 -22.99
CA VAL A 281 -6.04 -3.33 -22.88
C VAL A 281 -5.17 -3.60 -24.11
N LEU A 282 -5.21 -4.82 -24.65
CA LEU A 282 -4.56 -5.13 -25.93
C LEU A 282 -5.16 -4.28 -27.06
N ASN A 283 -6.48 -4.18 -27.12
CA ASN A 283 -7.15 -3.30 -28.09
C ASN A 283 -6.84 -1.81 -27.84
N GLU A 284 -6.59 -1.40 -26.59
CA GLU A 284 -6.13 -0.03 -26.28
C GLU A 284 -4.74 0.23 -26.84
N TRP A 285 -3.79 -0.69 -26.64
CA TRP A 285 -2.44 -0.57 -27.21
C TRP A 285 -2.47 -0.46 -28.73
N GLU A 286 -3.28 -1.29 -29.41
CA GLU A 286 -3.48 -1.20 -30.86
C GLU A 286 -4.07 0.15 -31.29
N ARG A 287 -5.12 0.64 -30.60
CA ARG A 287 -5.72 1.96 -30.90
C ARG A 287 -4.74 3.11 -30.71
N ARG A 288 -3.81 2.98 -29.77
CA ARG A 288 -2.82 4.01 -29.42
C ARG A 288 -1.49 3.84 -30.18
N GLY A 289 -1.32 2.75 -30.91
CA GLY A 289 -0.07 2.41 -31.59
C GLY A 289 1.08 2.11 -30.62
N PHE A 290 0.79 1.66 -29.41
CA PHE A 290 1.81 1.30 -28.42
C PHE A 290 2.45 -0.05 -28.78
N SER A 291 3.77 -0.13 -28.61
CA SER A 291 4.56 -1.34 -28.83
C SER A 291 5.25 -1.75 -27.53
N ILE A 292 4.54 -2.51 -26.70
CA ILE A 292 5.09 -3.01 -25.44
C ILE A 292 6.05 -4.16 -25.72
N LYS A 293 7.32 -3.97 -25.38
CA LYS A 293 8.38 -4.95 -25.57
C LYS A 293 8.25 -6.06 -24.53
N MET A 294 7.95 -7.26 -25.01
CA MET A 294 7.94 -8.50 -24.23
C MET A 294 9.04 -9.44 -24.73
N GLU A 295 9.56 -10.29 -23.85
CA GLU A 295 10.46 -11.38 -24.20
C GLU A 295 9.68 -12.69 -24.41
N ALA A 296 10.27 -13.61 -25.18
CA ALA A 296 9.69 -14.93 -25.35
C ALA A 296 9.57 -15.64 -23.99
N GLY A 297 8.35 -16.05 -23.64
CA GLY A 297 8.04 -16.72 -22.38
C GLY A 297 7.35 -15.84 -21.33
N ASP A 298 7.29 -14.51 -21.51
CA ASP A 298 6.66 -13.61 -20.53
C ASP A 298 5.19 -13.95 -20.29
N GLU A 299 4.42 -14.23 -21.34
CA GLU A 299 3.03 -14.64 -21.18
C GLU A 299 2.89 -15.94 -20.38
N GLN A 300 3.82 -16.88 -20.55
CA GLN A 300 3.81 -18.13 -19.79
C GLN A 300 4.15 -17.86 -18.32
N ILE A 301 5.13 -16.99 -18.07
CA ILE A 301 5.49 -16.54 -16.72
C ILE A 301 4.26 -15.94 -16.02
N LEU A 302 3.53 -15.02 -16.67
CA LEU A 302 2.33 -14.40 -16.11
C LEU A 302 1.26 -15.44 -15.75
N ARG A 303 1.01 -16.43 -16.62
CA ARG A 303 0.02 -17.49 -16.37
C ARG A 303 0.41 -18.40 -15.20
N GLU A 304 1.69 -18.71 -15.06
CA GLU A 304 2.19 -19.63 -14.03
C GLU A 304 2.40 -18.97 -12.66
N GLY A 305 2.50 -17.64 -12.63
CA GLY A 305 2.81 -16.84 -11.46
C GLY A 305 1.64 -15.99 -10.93
N THR A 306 0.40 -16.41 -11.11
CA THR A 306 -0.75 -15.69 -10.53
C THR A 306 -0.72 -15.72 -9.00
N CYS A 307 -1.05 -14.59 -8.38
CA CYS A 307 -1.09 -14.43 -6.93
C CYS A 307 -2.18 -15.30 -6.26
N ASP A 308 -1.96 -15.61 -4.98
CA ASP A 308 -2.85 -16.47 -4.18
C ASP A 308 -4.09 -15.72 -3.65
N TYR A 309 -3.94 -14.43 -3.36
CA TYR A 309 -4.98 -13.56 -2.79
C TYR A 309 -4.87 -12.12 -3.30
N LEU A 310 -5.91 -11.32 -3.06
CA LEU A 310 -5.96 -9.90 -3.41
C LEU A 310 -5.90 -9.05 -2.14
N GLY A 311 -4.72 -8.50 -1.85
CA GLY A 311 -4.57 -7.40 -0.90
C GLY A 311 -5.03 -6.09 -1.53
N PHE A 312 -5.77 -5.26 -0.82
CA PHE A 312 -6.10 -3.92 -1.30
C PHE A 312 -6.16 -2.88 -0.18
N SER A 313 -5.93 -1.62 -0.56
CA SER A 313 -6.25 -0.47 0.27
C SER A 313 -7.64 0.08 -0.07
N TYR A 314 -8.32 0.59 0.94
CA TYR A 314 -9.57 1.31 0.78
C TYR A 314 -9.61 2.53 1.68
N TYR A 315 -9.94 3.68 1.11
CA TYR A 315 -10.08 4.92 1.88
C TYR A 315 -11.31 5.73 1.49
N MET A 316 -11.70 5.66 0.21
CA MET A 316 -12.74 6.50 -0.38
C MET A 316 -13.30 5.87 -1.67
N THR A 317 -14.36 6.48 -2.17
CA THR A 317 -14.90 6.28 -3.52
C THR A 317 -14.94 7.59 -4.27
N ASN A 318 -15.04 7.56 -5.59
CA ASN A 318 -15.41 8.72 -6.40
C ASN A 318 -16.74 8.47 -7.12
N ALA A 319 -17.42 9.56 -7.49
CA ALA A 319 -18.45 9.52 -8.52
C ALA A 319 -17.87 10.07 -9.83
N VAL A 320 -18.28 9.51 -10.97
CA VAL A 320 -17.80 9.89 -12.30
C VAL A 320 -18.94 10.21 -13.26
N LYS A 321 -18.70 11.15 -14.17
CA LYS A 321 -19.62 11.55 -15.24
C LYS A 321 -18.94 11.42 -16.60
N ALA A 322 -19.69 10.98 -17.60
CA ALA A 322 -19.19 10.91 -18.97
C ALA A 322 -18.85 12.29 -19.56
N GLU A 323 -19.56 13.34 -19.12
CA GLU A 323 -19.35 14.73 -19.56
C GLU A 323 -19.30 15.69 -18.37
N GLY A 324 -18.37 16.65 -18.43
CA GLY A 324 -18.25 17.75 -17.47
C GLY A 324 -17.59 17.39 -16.13
N GLY A 325 -17.12 16.15 -15.95
CA GLY A 325 -16.24 15.79 -14.84
C GLY A 325 -14.79 16.13 -15.19
N THR A 326 -14.11 16.88 -14.33
CA THR A 326 -12.71 17.24 -14.53
C THR A 326 -11.78 16.39 -13.65
N GLY A 327 -12.26 15.95 -12.49
CA GLY A 327 -11.40 15.46 -11.42
C GLY A 327 -10.49 16.54 -10.84
N ASP A 328 -9.70 16.12 -9.86
CA ASP A 328 -8.64 16.89 -9.19
C ASP A 328 -7.56 15.94 -8.65
N ALA A 329 -6.53 16.49 -8.00
CA ALA A 329 -5.44 15.68 -7.43
C ALA A 329 -5.90 14.74 -6.29
N ILE A 330 -7.05 15.01 -5.66
CA ILE A 330 -7.58 14.24 -4.52
C ILE A 330 -8.35 13.03 -5.03
N SER A 331 -9.27 13.25 -5.95
CA SER A 331 -9.99 12.19 -6.67
C SER A 331 -9.04 11.35 -7.52
N GLY A 332 -7.97 11.94 -8.04
CA GLY A 332 -6.91 11.25 -8.78
C GLY A 332 -7.38 10.60 -10.08
N PHE A 333 -8.55 10.99 -10.60
CA PHE A 333 -9.17 10.41 -11.77
C PHE A 333 -9.96 11.45 -12.59
N GLU A 334 -9.61 11.58 -13.88
CA GLU A 334 -10.29 12.46 -14.83
C GLU A 334 -11.75 12.03 -15.02
N GLY A 335 -12.69 12.96 -15.14
CA GLY A 335 -14.13 12.63 -15.17
C GLY A 335 -14.79 12.51 -13.80
N SER A 336 -14.04 12.62 -12.70
CA SER A 336 -14.61 12.61 -11.35
C SER A 336 -15.37 13.89 -11.02
N VAL A 337 -16.40 13.75 -10.17
CA VAL A 337 -17.20 14.83 -9.59
C VAL A 337 -17.47 14.55 -8.10
N PRO A 338 -17.71 15.59 -7.27
CA PRO A 338 -18.08 15.38 -5.88
C PRO A 338 -19.35 14.54 -5.75
N ASN A 339 -19.32 13.53 -4.88
CA ASN A 339 -20.51 12.75 -4.55
C ASN A 339 -21.33 13.52 -3.50
N PRO A 340 -22.54 14.01 -3.83
CA PRO A 340 -23.31 14.88 -2.93
C PRO A 340 -23.90 14.15 -1.71
N HIS A 341 -23.74 12.82 -1.62
CA HIS A 341 -24.33 11.98 -0.58
C HIS A 341 -23.36 11.62 0.55
N VAL A 342 -22.09 12.01 0.45
CA VAL A 342 -21.04 11.66 1.41
C VAL A 342 -20.32 12.89 1.93
N LYS A 343 -19.73 12.77 3.12
CA LYS A 343 -18.82 13.76 3.68
C LYS A 343 -17.40 13.52 3.17
N ALA A 344 -16.48 14.42 3.49
CA ALA A 344 -15.06 14.24 3.23
C ALA A 344 -14.23 14.61 4.47
N SER A 345 -13.00 14.09 4.53
CA SER A 345 -11.97 14.52 5.48
C SER A 345 -11.49 15.95 5.19
N ASP A 346 -10.69 16.53 6.10
CA ASP A 346 -10.03 17.83 5.90
C ASP A 346 -9.07 17.86 4.70
N TRP A 347 -8.65 16.68 4.21
CA TRP A 347 -7.85 16.53 2.97
C TRP A 347 -8.70 16.23 1.73
N GLY A 348 -10.03 16.36 1.83
CA GLY A 348 -10.97 16.16 0.73
C GLY A 348 -11.27 14.69 0.37
N TRP A 349 -10.72 13.72 1.11
CA TRP A 349 -10.97 12.30 0.88
C TRP A 349 -12.40 11.95 1.30
N GLN A 350 -13.22 11.48 0.37
CA GLN A 350 -14.64 11.18 0.62
C GLN A 350 -14.81 9.98 1.56
N ILE A 351 -15.70 10.11 2.55
CA ILE A 351 -15.95 9.10 3.57
C ILE A 351 -17.17 8.26 3.14
N ASP A 352 -16.92 7.09 2.59
CA ASP A 352 -17.95 6.14 2.19
C ASP A 352 -17.68 4.73 2.76
N PRO A 353 -18.23 4.37 3.92
CA PRO A 353 -18.07 3.02 4.46
C PRO A 353 -18.79 1.96 3.62
N VAL A 354 -19.91 2.28 2.98
CA VAL A 354 -20.67 1.32 2.15
C VAL A 354 -19.88 0.96 0.90
N GLY A 355 -19.08 1.89 0.38
CA GLY A 355 -18.16 1.63 -0.72
C GLY A 355 -17.09 0.57 -0.42
N LEU A 356 -16.75 0.34 0.86
CA LEU A 356 -15.88 -0.79 1.22
C LEU A 356 -16.59 -2.11 0.96
N ARG A 357 -17.86 -2.23 1.38
CA ARG A 357 -18.68 -3.41 1.11
C ARG A 357 -18.90 -3.61 -0.39
N TYR A 358 -19.22 -2.55 -1.13
CA TYR A 358 -19.31 -2.59 -2.60
C TYR A 358 -18.01 -3.13 -3.22
N SER A 359 -16.87 -2.59 -2.81
CA SER A 359 -15.55 -3.01 -3.31
C SER A 359 -15.25 -4.47 -2.99
N LEU A 360 -15.56 -4.93 -1.78
CA LEU A 360 -15.40 -6.33 -1.37
C LEU A 360 -16.25 -7.26 -2.25
N CYS A 361 -17.53 -6.93 -2.48
CA CYS A 361 -18.41 -7.73 -3.33
C CYS A 361 -17.90 -7.77 -4.77
N GLU A 362 -17.62 -6.61 -5.39
CA GLU A 362 -17.15 -6.53 -6.78
C GLU A 362 -15.85 -7.31 -7.01
N LEU A 363 -14.86 -7.14 -6.11
CA LEU A 363 -13.59 -7.85 -6.21
C LEU A 363 -13.77 -9.36 -6.02
N TYR A 364 -14.59 -9.77 -5.05
CA TYR A 364 -14.80 -11.18 -4.77
C TYR A 364 -15.60 -11.87 -5.87
N GLU A 365 -16.70 -11.28 -6.35
CA GLU A 365 -17.50 -11.81 -7.46
C GLU A 365 -16.68 -11.93 -8.75
N ARG A 366 -15.80 -10.94 -9.01
CA ARG A 366 -14.97 -10.93 -10.22
C ARG A 366 -13.88 -12.01 -10.24
N TYR A 367 -13.27 -12.30 -9.09
CA TYR A 367 -12.05 -13.12 -9.02
C TYR A 367 -12.21 -14.42 -8.26
N GLN A 368 -13.15 -14.52 -7.31
CA GLN A 368 -13.34 -15.67 -6.42
C GLN A 368 -12.01 -16.10 -5.77
N LYS A 369 -11.25 -15.10 -5.30
CA LYS A 369 -10.00 -15.26 -4.56
C LYS A 369 -10.16 -14.63 -3.17
N PRO A 370 -9.45 -15.13 -2.15
CA PRO A 370 -9.44 -14.50 -0.84
C PRO A 370 -9.02 -13.03 -0.96
N LEU A 371 -9.70 -12.17 -0.22
CA LEU A 371 -9.39 -10.75 -0.13
C LEU A 371 -8.66 -10.44 1.18
N PHE A 372 -7.90 -9.36 1.22
CA PHE A 372 -7.29 -8.84 2.44
C PHE A 372 -7.33 -7.30 2.40
N ILE A 373 -8.06 -6.69 3.34
CA ILE A 373 -8.01 -5.22 3.51
C ILE A 373 -6.71 -4.91 4.25
N VAL A 374 -5.69 -4.58 3.46
CA VAL A 374 -4.33 -4.37 3.97
C VAL A 374 -4.06 -2.91 4.33
N GLU A 375 -5.01 -2.02 4.04
CA GLU A 375 -4.97 -0.60 4.36
C GLU A 375 -6.39 -0.03 4.42
N ASN A 376 -6.71 0.67 5.52
CA ASN A 376 -7.87 1.54 5.66
C ASN A 376 -7.60 2.52 6.81
N GLY A 377 -7.96 3.79 6.69
CA GLY A 377 -7.61 4.76 7.73
C GLY A 377 -8.15 6.16 7.51
N PHE A 378 -8.11 6.95 8.57
CA PHE A 378 -8.59 8.32 8.56
C PHE A 378 -7.48 9.29 8.97
N GLY A 379 -6.93 10.00 7.98
CA GLY A 379 -5.91 11.01 8.19
C GLY A 379 -6.55 12.30 8.69
N ALA A 380 -6.23 12.68 9.92
CA ALA A 380 -6.77 13.87 10.59
C ALA A 380 -5.70 14.55 11.46
N TYR A 381 -5.93 15.80 11.83
CA TYR A 381 -5.13 16.43 12.89
C TYR A 381 -5.52 15.86 14.25
N ASP A 382 -4.53 15.57 15.09
CA ASP A 382 -4.76 15.26 16.50
C ASP A 382 -4.39 16.45 17.39
N LYS A 383 -5.15 16.64 18.46
CA LYS A 383 -4.84 17.56 19.55
C LYS A 383 -4.51 16.76 20.80
N VAL A 384 -3.38 17.07 21.42
CA VAL A 384 -3.03 16.59 22.76
C VAL A 384 -3.71 17.50 23.78
N GLU A 385 -4.54 16.93 24.64
CA GLU A 385 -5.21 17.65 25.72
C GLU A 385 -4.24 17.96 26.88
N GLU A 386 -4.67 18.78 27.83
CA GLU A 386 -3.82 19.20 28.97
C GLU A 386 -3.31 18.02 29.82
N ASP A 387 -4.06 16.93 29.88
CA ASP A 387 -3.69 15.70 30.60
C ASP A 387 -2.82 14.73 29.77
N GLY A 388 -2.48 15.10 28.54
CA GLY A 388 -1.71 14.28 27.60
C GLY A 388 -2.53 13.28 26.80
N SER A 389 -3.85 13.21 27.01
CA SER A 389 -4.75 12.35 26.23
C SER A 389 -5.03 12.93 24.83
N ILE A 390 -5.44 12.08 23.90
CA ILE A 390 -5.87 12.46 22.55
C ILE A 390 -7.23 11.83 22.29
N ASN A 391 -8.25 12.68 22.18
CA ASN A 391 -9.63 12.26 21.96
C ASN A 391 -9.95 12.24 20.46
N ASP A 392 -9.60 11.14 19.79
CA ASP A 392 -9.74 10.95 18.36
C ASP A 392 -11.04 10.22 17.97
N ASP A 393 -12.18 10.68 18.50
CA ASP A 393 -13.51 10.10 18.22
C ASP A 393 -13.84 10.08 16.72
N TYR A 394 -13.38 11.08 15.96
CA TYR A 394 -13.51 11.12 14.50
C TYR A 394 -12.85 9.92 13.80
N ARG A 395 -11.72 9.43 14.34
CA ARG A 395 -10.99 8.27 13.80
C ARG A 395 -11.70 6.98 14.17
N ILE A 396 -12.19 6.89 15.41
CA ILE A 396 -13.01 5.77 15.88
C ILE A 396 -14.26 5.64 15.02
N ASP A 397 -15.00 6.73 14.80
CA ASP A 397 -16.26 6.72 14.04
C ASP A 397 -16.04 6.31 12.59
N TYR A 398 -14.96 6.78 11.94
CA TYR A 398 -14.59 6.34 10.60
C TYR A 398 -14.32 4.84 10.56
N LEU A 399 -13.42 4.34 11.42
CA LEU A 399 -13.00 2.93 11.39
C LEU A 399 -14.14 2.00 11.77
N ARG A 400 -14.96 2.37 12.78
CA ARG A 400 -16.18 1.65 13.16
C ARG A 400 -17.10 1.46 11.95
N ALA A 401 -17.41 2.54 11.24
CA ALA A 401 -18.34 2.49 10.11
C ALA A 401 -17.84 1.54 8.99
N HIS A 402 -16.54 1.52 8.72
CA HIS A 402 -15.96 0.60 7.73
C HIS A 402 -15.93 -0.84 8.23
N VAL A 403 -15.61 -1.07 9.51
CA VAL A 403 -15.64 -2.40 10.12
C VAL A 403 -17.06 -2.99 10.11
N GLU A 404 -18.09 -2.18 10.34
CA GLU A 404 -19.49 -2.62 10.23
C GLU A 404 -19.83 -3.12 8.81
N GLU A 405 -19.44 -2.38 7.77
CA GLU A 405 -19.69 -2.76 6.37
C GLU A 405 -18.85 -3.95 5.91
N MET A 406 -17.60 -4.06 6.40
CA MET A 406 -16.75 -5.22 6.20
C MET A 406 -17.36 -6.49 6.81
N ILE A 407 -17.87 -6.41 8.05
CA ILE A 407 -18.54 -7.55 8.71
C ILE A 407 -19.79 -7.97 7.92
N LYS A 408 -20.56 -7.03 7.36
CA LYS A 408 -21.68 -7.34 6.47
C LYS A 408 -21.21 -8.07 5.21
N ALA A 409 -20.16 -7.60 4.55
CA ALA A 409 -19.61 -8.27 3.37
C ALA A 409 -19.27 -9.75 3.63
N VAL A 410 -18.71 -10.06 4.80
CA VAL A 410 -18.36 -11.44 5.17
C VAL A 410 -19.60 -12.25 5.59
N THR A 411 -20.38 -11.75 6.54
CA THR A 411 -21.42 -12.54 7.21
C THR A 411 -22.76 -12.56 6.47
N HIS A 412 -23.00 -11.58 5.59
CA HIS A 412 -24.21 -11.49 4.77
C HIS A 412 -23.93 -11.85 3.32
N ASP A 413 -22.90 -11.25 2.70
CA ASP A 413 -22.64 -11.42 1.26
C ASP A 413 -21.73 -12.61 0.94
N GLY A 414 -21.05 -13.18 1.96
CA GLY A 414 -20.26 -14.40 1.82
C GLY A 414 -18.86 -14.19 1.22
N VAL A 415 -18.32 -12.97 1.32
CA VAL A 415 -16.95 -12.66 0.87
C VAL A 415 -15.92 -13.38 1.74
N ASP A 416 -14.94 -14.04 1.10
CA ASP A 416 -13.77 -14.61 1.78
C ASP A 416 -12.75 -13.51 2.07
N LEU A 417 -12.74 -13.02 3.31
CA LEU A 417 -11.88 -11.95 3.77
C LEU A 417 -10.92 -12.47 4.85
N MET A 418 -9.62 -12.41 4.56
CA MET A 418 -8.54 -12.90 5.41
C MET A 418 -8.36 -12.06 6.68
N GLY A 419 -8.48 -10.74 6.57
CA GLY A 419 -8.14 -9.83 7.67
C GLY A 419 -8.34 -8.35 7.34
N TYR A 420 -7.98 -7.53 8.33
CA TYR A 420 -8.11 -6.07 8.30
C TYR A 420 -6.97 -5.41 9.09
N THR A 421 -6.19 -4.56 8.41
CA THR A 421 -5.05 -3.84 9.00
C THR A 421 -5.14 -2.34 8.73
N PRO A 422 -5.65 -1.54 9.70
CA PRO A 422 -5.68 -0.09 9.59
C PRO A 422 -4.31 0.51 9.30
N TRP A 423 -4.30 1.47 8.38
CA TRP A 423 -3.10 2.16 7.92
C TRP A 423 -2.54 3.10 8.99
N GLY A 424 -1.22 3.19 9.04
CA GLY A 424 -0.51 4.10 9.92
C GLY A 424 -0.89 3.85 11.37
N CYS A 425 -1.01 2.59 11.80
CA CYS A 425 -1.52 2.21 13.12
C CYS A 425 -0.71 2.82 14.28
N ILE A 426 0.54 3.19 14.01
CA ILE A 426 1.32 4.18 14.74
C ILE A 426 1.53 5.38 13.80
N ASP A 427 1.46 6.61 14.33
CA ASP A 427 1.67 7.81 13.51
C ASP A 427 2.94 7.72 12.68
N CYS A 428 2.86 8.07 11.41
CA CYS A 428 3.93 7.92 10.45
C CYS A 428 4.01 9.14 9.53
N VAL A 429 5.10 9.29 8.80
CA VAL A 429 5.22 10.32 7.75
C VAL A 429 4.19 10.05 6.66
N SER A 430 3.37 11.03 6.29
CA SER A 430 2.36 10.88 5.24
C SER A 430 2.97 10.73 3.84
N PHE A 431 2.29 10.03 2.92
CA PHE A 431 2.77 9.83 1.55
C PHE A 431 2.81 11.16 0.76
N THR A 432 1.63 11.77 0.55
CA THR A 432 1.46 12.89 -0.38
C THR A 432 2.26 14.13 0.00
N THR A 433 2.34 14.43 1.31
CA THR A 433 2.94 15.68 1.80
C THR A 433 4.17 15.47 2.67
N GLY A 434 4.47 14.24 3.11
CA GLY A 434 5.63 14.02 3.98
C GLY A 434 5.46 14.64 5.38
N GLN A 435 4.23 14.76 5.86
CA GLN A 435 3.89 15.43 7.13
C GLN A 435 3.62 14.42 8.25
N TYR A 436 3.90 14.82 9.49
CA TYR A 436 3.44 14.16 10.72
C TYR A 436 2.07 14.68 11.15
N SER A 437 1.69 15.89 10.74
CA SER A 437 0.42 16.52 11.14
C SER A 437 -0.83 15.80 10.60
N LYS A 438 -0.71 15.07 9.47
CA LYS A 438 -1.76 14.17 8.96
C LYS A 438 -1.62 12.79 9.61
N ARG A 439 -2.29 12.59 10.75
CA ARG A 439 -2.12 11.43 11.63
C ARG A 439 -3.18 10.36 11.40
N TYR A 440 -2.76 9.10 11.50
CA TYR A 440 -3.63 7.92 11.31
C TYR A 440 -3.67 7.00 12.53
N GLY A 441 -2.70 7.10 13.43
CA GLY A 441 -2.43 6.02 14.38
C GLY A 441 -3.40 5.90 15.52
N PHE A 442 -3.40 4.71 16.11
CA PHE A 442 -3.87 4.44 17.46
C PHE A 442 -2.83 4.91 18.50
N ILE A 443 -1.57 4.94 18.08
CA ILE A 443 -0.41 5.38 18.85
C ILE A 443 0.05 6.71 18.28
N TYR A 444 0.02 7.75 19.12
CA TYR A 444 0.57 9.05 18.80
C TYR A 444 2.09 9.02 18.92
N VAL A 445 2.77 9.68 17.98
CA VAL A 445 4.20 9.95 18.07
C VAL A 445 4.41 11.44 18.22
N ASN A 446 5.12 11.84 19.27
CA ASN A 446 5.47 13.23 19.55
C ASN A 446 6.59 13.71 18.60
N LYS A 447 6.21 13.93 17.35
CA LYS A 447 7.01 14.52 16.28
C LYS A 447 6.10 15.39 15.42
N HIS A 448 6.63 16.52 14.96
CA HIS A 448 5.88 17.54 14.23
C HIS A 448 6.59 17.95 12.94
N ASP A 449 5.84 18.59 12.04
CA ASP A 449 6.31 19.02 10.71
C ASP A 449 7.48 20.04 10.81
N ASP A 450 7.56 20.80 11.90
CA ASP A 450 8.65 21.75 12.18
C ASP A 450 9.89 21.09 12.83
N GLY A 451 9.87 19.77 12.96
CA GLY A 451 10.94 18.97 13.55
C GLY A 451 10.90 18.85 15.08
N THR A 452 10.04 19.61 15.76
CA THR A 452 9.89 19.52 17.23
C THR A 452 9.28 18.19 17.66
N GLY A 453 9.47 17.85 18.94
CA GLY A 453 9.01 16.60 19.54
C GLY A 453 10.18 15.69 19.97
N ASP A 454 9.91 14.80 20.91
CA ASP A 454 10.89 13.89 21.52
C ASP A 454 10.75 12.43 21.06
N MET A 455 9.94 12.19 20.03
CA MET A 455 9.64 10.87 19.46
C MET A 455 8.95 9.91 20.45
N SER A 456 8.49 10.38 21.60
CA SER A 456 7.76 9.53 22.55
C SER A 456 6.44 9.02 21.97
N ARG A 457 6.04 7.82 22.39
CA ARG A 457 4.78 7.19 22.02
C ARG A 457 3.75 7.36 23.14
N SER A 458 2.52 7.72 22.79
CA SER A 458 1.38 7.72 23.70
C SER A 458 0.15 7.09 23.06
N ARG A 459 -0.75 6.56 23.89
CA ARG A 459 -1.99 5.92 23.43
C ARG A 459 -3.04 7.00 23.16
N LYS A 460 -3.68 6.95 22.01
CA LYS A 460 -4.89 7.75 21.73
C LYS A 460 -6.12 7.02 22.26
N LYS A 461 -7.28 7.69 22.30
CA LYS A 461 -8.55 7.06 22.70
C LYS A 461 -8.88 5.83 21.84
N SER A 462 -8.59 5.91 20.55
CA SER A 462 -8.77 4.82 19.58
C SER A 462 -7.95 3.55 19.88
N PHE A 463 -6.88 3.63 20.69
CA PHE A 463 -6.07 2.48 21.08
C PHE A 463 -6.87 1.44 21.87
N GLU A 464 -7.50 1.86 22.97
CA GLU A 464 -8.31 0.96 23.80
C GLU A 464 -9.61 0.55 23.09
N TRP A 465 -10.14 1.42 22.22
CA TRP A 465 -11.26 1.06 21.34
C TRP A 465 -10.90 -0.12 20.43
N TYR A 466 -9.81 -0.02 19.67
CA TYR A 466 -9.43 -1.06 18.71
C TYR A 466 -9.02 -2.36 19.40
N LYS A 467 -8.40 -2.28 20.57
CA LYS A 467 -8.19 -3.43 21.46
C LYS A 467 -9.50 -4.14 21.81
N GLY A 468 -10.57 -3.38 22.11
CA GLY A 468 -11.92 -3.90 22.33
C GLY A 468 -12.52 -4.56 21.08
N VAL A 469 -12.29 -3.98 19.90
CA VAL A 469 -12.69 -4.55 18.60
C VAL A 469 -12.04 -5.92 18.41
N ILE A 470 -10.71 -6.02 18.55
CA ILE A 470 -9.98 -7.28 18.36
C ILE A 470 -10.40 -8.32 19.41
N ALA A 471 -10.48 -7.94 20.69
CA ALA A 471 -10.86 -8.85 21.77
C ALA A 471 -12.27 -9.44 21.60
N SER A 472 -13.17 -8.70 20.95
CA SER A 472 -14.53 -9.14 20.65
C SER A 472 -14.68 -9.74 19.24
N ASN A 473 -13.61 -9.82 18.46
CA ASN A 473 -13.62 -10.20 17.05
C ASN A 473 -14.62 -9.38 16.20
N GLY A 474 -14.69 -8.06 16.45
CA GLY A 474 -15.58 -7.14 15.74
C GLY A 474 -17.02 -7.06 16.28
N GLU A 475 -17.35 -7.80 17.34
CA GLU A 475 -18.72 -7.81 17.90
C GLU A 475 -19.04 -6.62 18.81
N LYS A 476 -18.00 -5.94 19.33
CA LYS A 476 -18.10 -4.69 20.09
C LYS A 476 -17.28 -3.63 19.39
N LEU A 477 -17.97 -2.63 18.86
CA LEU A 477 -17.40 -1.49 18.13
C LEU A 477 -17.74 -0.18 18.83
#